data_AF-A0A932WXA3-F1
#
_entry.id   AF-A0A932WXA3-F1
#
_cell.length_a   1.000
_cell.length_b   1.000
_cell.length_c   1.000
_cell.angle_alpha   90.00
_cell.angle_beta   90.00
_cell.angle_gamma   90.00
#
_symmetry.space_group_name_H-M   'P 1'
#
loop_
_entity.id
_entity.type
_entity.pdbx_description
1 polymer ?
#
loop_
_entity_poly.entity_id
_entity_poly.type
_entity_poly.pdbx_seq_one_letter_code
_entity_poly.pdbx_strand_id
1 'polypeptide(L)'
;MNNLWGELNTSNIPQVIRQNMEKTLSECEEKFKLVVQGQIPLEELHQSLMQCDHDLAMAVITQAKAELSKSEHQSAPFKALEELSQELSAGQVQPTRARHQVKQIVRAR
;
A
#
# COMPACT_ATOMS: atom_id res chain seq x y z
N MET A 1 0.18 10.88 18.49
CA MET A 1 0.43 9.76 17.55
C MET A 1 -0.33 10.07 16.27
N ASN A 2 0.38 10.32 15.17
CA ASN A 2 -0.27 10.55 13.87
C ASN A 2 -0.80 9.22 13.36
N ASN A 3 -2.12 9.06 13.37
CA ASN A 3 -2.79 7.85 12.93
C ASN A 3 -2.67 7.77 11.41
N LEU A 4 -1.58 7.16 10.92
CA LEU A 4 -1.28 7.01 9.49
C LEU A 4 -2.44 6.37 8.69
N TRP A 5 -3.27 5.59 9.38
CA TRP A 5 -4.47 4.93 8.88
C TRP A 5 -5.73 5.82 8.85
N GLY A 6 -5.83 6.82 9.71
CA GLY A 6 -7.05 7.64 9.86
C GLY A 6 -7.26 8.66 8.73
N GLU A 7 -6.24 8.94 7.92
CA GLU A 7 -6.30 9.91 6.82
C GLU A 7 -6.45 9.26 5.44
N LEU A 8 -6.30 7.93 5.33
CA LEU A 8 -6.73 7.21 4.14
C LEU A 8 -8.20 6.91 4.33
N ASN A 9 -9.05 7.77 3.76
CA ASN A 9 -10.49 7.60 3.75
C ASN A 9 -10.81 6.24 3.11
N THR A 10 -10.96 5.18 3.91
CA THR A 10 -11.15 3.79 3.46
C THR A 10 -12.42 3.65 2.60
N SER A 11 -13.33 4.61 2.72
CA SER A 11 -14.50 4.85 1.87
C SER A 11 -14.18 4.86 0.38
N ASN A 12 -13.00 5.37 -0.01
CA ASN A 12 -12.57 5.55 -1.41
C ASN A 12 -11.62 4.47 -1.92
N ILE A 13 -11.18 3.53 -1.07
CA ILE A 13 -10.38 2.39 -1.53
C ILE A 13 -11.31 1.46 -2.33
N PRO A 14 -10.97 1.09 -3.58
CA PRO A 14 -11.76 0.14 -4.37
C PRO A 14 -12.09 -1.10 -3.56
N GLN A 15 -13.35 -1.54 -3.58
CA GLN A 15 -13.83 -2.67 -2.77
C GLN A 15 -12.98 -3.93 -2.96
N VAL A 16 -12.54 -4.19 -4.19
CA VAL A 16 -11.65 -5.32 -4.54
C VAL A 16 -10.32 -5.25 -3.76
N ILE A 17 -9.74 -4.05 -3.62
CA ILE A 17 -8.48 -3.87 -2.89
C ILE A 17 -8.70 -4.10 -1.40
N ARG A 18 -9.82 -3.60 -0.83
CA ARG A 18 -10.16 -3.85 0.58
C ARG A 18 -10.33 -5.34 0.87
N GLN A 19 -11.08 -6.06 0.03
CA GLN A 19 -11.29 -7.49 0.17
C GLN A 19 -9.98 -8.29 0.06
N ASN A 20 -9.10 -7.90 -0.87
CA ASN A 20 -7.78 -8.51 -1.00
C ASN A 20 -6.93 -8.28 0.26
N MET A 21 -6.91 -7.06 0.80
CA MET A 21 -6.18 -6.77 2.03
C MET A 21 -6.73 -7.53 3.25
N GLU A 22 -8.05 -7.60 3.40
CA GLU A 22 -8.70 -8.37 4.48
C GLU A 22 -8.33 -9.85 4.41
N LYS A 23 -8.31 -10.42 3.20
CA LYS A 23 -7.87 -11.79 2.97
C LYS A 23 -6.39 -11.97 3.36
N THR A 24 -5.50 -11.11 2.89
CA THR A 24 -4.06 -11.19 3.19
C THR A 24 -3.78 -11.02 4.68
N LEU A 25 -4.51 -10.15 5.38
CA LEU A 25 -4.39 -10.00 6.84
C LEU A 25 -4.83 -11.27 7.56
N SER A 26 -5.94 -11.88 7.15
CA SER A 26 -6.43 -13.15 7.72
C SER A 26 -5.40 -14.27 7.55
N GLU A 27 -4.79 -14.38 6.36
CA GLU A 27 -3.71 -15.34 6.09
C GLU A 27 -2.47 -15.07 6.95
N CYS A 28 -2.11 -13.81 7.19
CA CYS A 28 -1.00 -13.45 8.08
C CYS A 28 -1.28 -13.81 9.54
N GLU A 29 -2.52 -13.66 10.01
CA GLU A 29 -2.93 -14.06 11.36
C GLU A 29 -2.83 -15.59 11.55
N GLU A 30 -3.24 -16.36 10.56
CA GLU A 30 -3.08 -17.82 10.58
C GLU A 30 -1.60 -18.22 10.59
N LYS A 31 -0.79 -17.64 9.71
CA LYS A 31 0.67 -17.88 9.69
C LYS A 31 1.32 -17.49 11.01
N PHE A 32 0.91 -16.40 11.64
CA PHE A 32 1.41 -16.02 12.96
C PHE A 32 1.15 -17.11 14.01
N LYS A 33 -0.06 -17.69 14.03
CA LYS A 33 -0.37 -18.82 14.93
C LYS A 33 0.54 -20.01 14.66
N LEU A 34 0.78 -20.34 13.39
CA LEU A 34 1.65 -21.45 12.99
C LEU A 34 3.11 -21.20 13.37
N VAL A 35 3.62 -19.96 13.23
CA VAL A 35 4.97 -19.57 13.67
C VAL A 35 5.11 -19.70 15.19
N VAL A 36 4.14 -19.20 15.96
CA VAL A 36 4.15 -19.30 17.43
C VAL A 36 4.13 -20.76 17.90
N GLN A 37 3.47 -21.64 17.15
CA GLN A 37 3.45 -23.09 17.39
C GLN A 37 4.72 -23.81 16.89
N GLY A 38 5.66 -23.10 16.24
CA GLY A 38 6.88 -23.66 15.66
C GLY A 38 6.63 -24.54 14.43
N GLN A 39 5.46 -24.44 13.81
CA GLN A 39 5.07 -25.27 12.66
C GLN A 39 5.60 -24.75 11.33
N ILE A 40 5.82 -23.44 11.23
CA ILE A 40 6.43 -22.79 10.06
C ILE A 40 7.52 -21.80 10.52
N PRO A 41 8.54 -21.55 9.67
CA PRO A 41 9.58 -20.56 9.95
C PRO A 41 9.04 -19.13 9.96
N LEU A 42 9.69 -18.26 10.74
CA LEU A 42 9.33 -16.83 10.85
C LEU A 42 9.44 -16.12 9.49
N GLU A 43 10.36 -16.56 8.64
CA GLU A 43 10.61 -16.04 7.31
C GLU A 43 9.37 -16.09 6.41
N GLU A 44 8.53 -17.14 6.54
CA GLU A 44 7.30 -17.27 5.74
C GLU A 44 6.24 -16.23 6.14
N LEU A 45 6.11 -15.96 7.44
CA LEU A 45 5.28 -14.87 7.93
C LEU A 45 5.84 -13.52 7.46
N HIS A 46 7.15 -13.33 7.56
CA HIS A 46 7.81 -12.09 7.16
C HIS A 46 7.59 -11.78 5.67
N GLN A 47 7.72 -12.77 4.79
CA GLN A 47 7.44 -12.61 3.36
C GLN A 47 5.98 -12.20 3.11
N SER A 48 5.03 -12.77 3.86
CA SER A 48 3.60 -12.45 3.74
C SER A 48 3.31 -11.01 4.18
N LEU A 49 3.93 -10.56 5.27
CA LEU A 49 3.83 -9.19 5.75
C LEU A 49 4.46 -8.19 4.77
N MET A 50 5.61 -8.52 4.19
CA MET A 50 6.27 -7.70 3.17
C MET A 50 5.39 -7.53 1.91
N GLN A 51 4.73 -8.60 1.48
CA GLN A 51 3.78 -8.54 0.37
C GLN A 51 2.57 -7.66 0.71
N CYS A 52 2.00 -7.84 1.90
CA CYS A 52 0.88 -7.03 2.38
C CYS A 52 1.23 -5.53 2.41
N ASP A 53 2.43 -5.19 2.89
CA ASP A 53 2.91 -3.81 2.91
C ASP A 53 3.06 -3.22 1.50
N HIS A 54 3.57 -4.01 0.55
CA HIS A 54 3.69 -3.63 -0.86
C HIS A 54 2.32 -3.38 -1.50
N ASP A 55 1.38 -4.31 -1.34
CA ASP A 55 0.03 -4.22 -1.89
C ASP A 55 -0.70 -2.99 -1.35
N LEU A 56 -0.55 -2.70 -0.06
CA LEU A 56 -1.09 -1.49 0.56
C LEU A 56 -0.47 -0.22 -0.03
N ALA A 57 0.83 -0.19 -0.28
CA ALA A 57 1.46 0.98 -0.89
C ALA A 57 0.97 1.19 -2.35
N MET A 58 0.84 0.13 -3.13
CA MET A 58 0.28 0.19 -4.50
C MET A 58 -1.19 0.64 -4.50
N ALA A 59 -1.98 0.18 -3.55
CA ALA A 59 -3.36 0.61 -3.36
C ALA A 59 -3.47 2.12 -3.12
N VAL A 60 -2.62 2.65 -2.23
CA VAL A 60 -2.58 4.08 -1.89
C VAL A 60 -2.18 4.93 -3.10
N ILE A 61 -1.20 4.50 -3.88
CA ILE A 61 -0.80 5.18 -5.12
C ILE A 61 -1.96 5.17 -6.14
N THR A 62 -2.59 4.02 -6.33
CA THR A 62 -3.72 3.86 -7.26
C THR A 62 -4.89 4.75 -6.88
N GLN A 63 -5.22 4.84 -5.59
CA GLN A 63 -6.26 5.73 -5.09
C GLN A 63 -5.90 7.19 -5.34
N ALA A 64 -4.68 7.61 -5.00
CA ALA A 64 -4.24 8.99 -5.22
C ALA A 64 -4.32 9.39 -6.70
N LYS A 65 -4.02 8.47 -7.62
CA LYS A 65 -4.21 8.70 -9.06
C LYS A 65 -5.69 8.83 -9.45
N ALA A 66 -6.58 8.04 -8.87
CA ALA A 66 -8.01 8.08 -9.16
C ALA A 66 -8.70 9.36 -8.64
N GLU A 67 -8.16 9.96 -7.58
CA GLU A 67 -8.63 11.25 -7.03
C GLU A 67 -8.16 12.46 -7.86
N LEU A 68 -7.20 12.28 -8.78
CA LEU A 68 -6.86 13.29 -9.78
C LEU A 68 -7.90 13.29 -10.90
N SER A 69 -8.35 14.49 -11.31
CA SER A 69 -9.32 14.60 -12.40
C SER A 69 -8.72 14.08 -13.71
N LYS A 70 -9.58 13.68 -14.66
CA LYS A 70 -9.13 13.24 -16.00
C LYS A 70 -8.27 14.28 -16.72
N SER A 71 -8.53 15.57 -16.51
CA SER A 71 -7.73 16.69 -17.03
C SER A 71 -6.32 16.79 -16.42
N GLU A 72 -6.07 16.15 -15.28
CA GLU A 72 -4.79 16.21 -14.57
C GLU A 72 -3.91 14.98 -14.78
N HIS A 73 -4.28 14.06 -15.68
CA HIS A 73 -3.48 12.87 -15.98
C HIS A 73 -2.12 13.16 -16.64
N GLN A 74 -1.84 14.43 -16.97
CA GLN A 74 -0.53 14.90 -17.41
C GLN A 74 0.12 15.89 -16.44
N SER A 75 -0.51 16.14 -15.29
CA SER A 75 0.00 17.04 -14.26
C SER A 75 1.26 16.47 -13.61
N ALA A 76 2.08 17.36 -13.01
CA ALA A 76 3.25 16.94 -12.27
C ALA A 76 2.94 15.95 -11.12
N PRO A 77 1.84 16.12 -10.34
CA PRO A 77 1.42 15.13 -9.36
C PRO A 77 1.10 13.74 -9.94
N PHE A 78 0.43 13.68 -11.10
CA PHE A 78 0.12 12.39 -11.73
C PHE A 78 1.40 11.66 -12.17
N LYS A 79 2.34 12.38 -12.79
CA LYS A 79 3.64 11.82 -13.20
C LYS A 79 4.45 11.32 -12.01
N ALA A 80 4.48 12.08 -10.91
CA ALA A 80 5.17 11.67 -9.69
C ALA A 80 4.55 10.39 -9.06
N LEU A 81 3.22 10.23 -9.13
CA LEU A 81 2.56 9.00 -8.69
C LEU A 81 2.87 7.81 -9.60
N GLU A 82 2.97 8.04 -10.92
CA GLU A 82 3.38 7.00 -11.88
C GLU A 82 4.81 6.52 -11.66
N GLU A 83 5.75 7.47 -11.52
CA GLU A 83 7.15 7.18 -11.21
C GLU A 83 7.25 6.40 -9.91
N LEU A 84 6.55 6.84 -8.87
CA LEU A 84 6.54 6.15 -7.58
C LEU A 84 5.96 4.74 -7.66
N SER A 85 4.92 4.52 -8.47
CA SER A 85 4.36 3.19 -8.72
C SER A 85 5.40 2.26 -9.37
N GLN A 86 6.16 2.79 -10.34
CA GLN A 86 7.19 2.04 -11.05
C GLN A 86 8.37 1.72 -10.12
N GLU A 87 8.86 2.70 -9.35
CA GLU A 87 9.93 2.51 -8.37
C GLU A 87 9.56 1.46 -7.31
N LEU A 88 8.31 1.48 -6.83
CA LEU A 88 7.81 0.51 -5.86
C LEU A 88 7.74 -0.90 -6.47
N SER A 89 7.26 -1.02 -7.71
CA SER A 89 7.18 -2.30 -8.43
C SER A 89 8.56 -2.87 -8.73
N ALA A 90 9.56 -2.00 -8.97
CA ALA A 90 10.96 -2.37 -9.18
C ALA A 90 11.72 -2.64 -7.87
N GLY A 91 11.09 -2.48 -6.70
CA GLY A 91 11.75 -2.64 -5.39
C GLY A 91 12.77 -1.55 -5.07
N GLN A 92 12.77 -0.44 -5.79
CA GLN A 92 13.68 0.69 -5.59
C GLN A 92 13.28 1.56 -4.40
N VAL A 93 12.00 1.52 -4.01
CA VAL A 93 11.49 2.21 -2.84
C VAL A 93 10.80 1.22 -1.89
N GLN A 94 11.02 1.40 -0.59
CA GLN A 94 10.30 0.62 0.41
C GLN A 94 8.82 1.03 0.46
N PRO A 95 7.87 0.10 0.67
CA PRO A 95 6.44 0.40 0.69
C PRO A 95 6.04 1.51 1.67
N THR A 96 6.61 1.53 2.88
CA THR A 96 6.37 2.58 3.87
C THR A 96 6.83 3.96 3.38
N ARG A 97 7.96 4.03 2.68
CA ARG A 97 8.46 5.28 2.10
C ARG A 97 7.57 5.75 0.95
N ALA A 98 7.10 4.83 0.11
CA ALA A 98 6.16 5.15 -0.96
C ALA A 98 4.87 5.77 -0.40
N ARG A 99 4.27 5.18 0.65
CA ARG A 99 3.08 5.74 1.31
C ARG A 99 3.30 7.17 1.82
N HIS A 100 4.48 7.48 2.35
CA HIS A 100 4.81 8.85 2.76
C HIS A 100 4.97 9.81 1.58
N GLN A 101 5.58 9.36 0.48
CA GLN A 101 5.75 10.19 -0.73
C GLN A 101 4.40 10.50 -1.38
N VAL A 102 3.45 9.57 -1.40
CA VAL A 102 2.07 9.84 -1.88
C VAL A 102 1.45 11.01 -1.12
N LYS A 103 1.56 11.05 0.22
CA LYS A 103 1.05 12.18 1.02
C LYS A 103 1.68 13.51 0.63
N GLN A 104 2.98 13.53 0.34
CA GLN A 104 3.68 14.74 -0.08
C GLN A 104 3.22 15.21 -1.46
N ILE A 105 3.09 14.28 -2.41
CA ILE A 105 2.64 14.57 -3.79
C ILE A 105 1.22 15.14 -3.79
N VAL A 106 0.30 14.55 -3.02
CA VAL A 106 -1.10 15.00 -2.96
C VAL A 106 -1.25 16.34 -2.23
N ARG A 107 -0.42 16.62 -1.21
CA ARG A 107 -0.44 17.90 -0.46
C ARG A 107 0.19 19.08 -1.20
N ALA A 108 1.07 18.82 -2.18
CA ALA A 108 1.72 19.85 -2.98
C ALA A 108 0.86 20.34 -4.16
N ARG A 109 -0.37 19.84 -4.28
CA ARG A 109 -1.34 20.19 -5.33
C ARG A 109 -2.11 21.46 -4.99
#